data_AF-A0A5C4VN18-F1
#
_entry.id   AF-A0A5C4VN18-F1
#
_cell.length_a   1.000
_cell.length_b   1.000
_cell.length_c   1.000
_cell.angle_alpha   90.00
_cell.angle_beta   90.00
_cell.angle_gamma   90.00
#
_symmetry.space_group_name_H-M   'P 1'
#
loop_
_entity.id
_entity.type
_entity.pdbx_description
1 polymer ?
#
loop_
_entity_poly.entity_id
_entity_poly.type
_entity_poly.pdbx_seq_one_letter_code
_entity_poly.pdbx_strand_id
1 'polypeptide(L)'
;MTPAMAALEDAYARPPAGPSIGYVGADVPVELLTAAGLHALRLTGDPGAGSAQGDRYLGRGVDPMARSILSRLLSGAFGDLDRVVVSHDCEASLRLFYALRELRRVEPGSGVPEAYLVDVLHLPHRTTARYVRRRIGEFADRLAAWTGRPLDVAGAVAAHDERRRLLAGVAELRRAVPARLTGRQFLAAAGAALPVAEHVAALRALLAEAGRLPEHRGRRVFLSGSDHDSPHVYEAIEADGHVIVGEDHSFGDPLAERLVGAPDLDAIAEHYHEYGPTAHRATAAERAAHAAMAARRCRAELFVAYARAADDAPAWDFAAQRAALDIPAVLLDRQEYGRADVAALRKEDPCPA
;
A
#
# COMPACT_ATOMS: atom_id res chain seq x y z
N MET A 1 -6.41 -21.83 -12.04
CA MET A 1 -6.83 -20.58 -11.36
C MET A 1 -8.31 -20.69 -11.07
N THR A 2 -8.76 -20.37 -9.86
CA THR A 2 -10.17 -20.48 -9.50
C THR A 2 -10.95 -19.23 -9.94
N PRO A 3 -12.27 -19.29 -10.12
CA PRO A 3 -13.08 -18.15 -10.53
C PRO A 3 -12.97 -16.93 -9.59
N ALA A 4 -12.91 -17.13 -8.28
CA ALA A 4 -12.83 -16.02 -7.32
C ALA A 4 -11.50 -15.26 -7.42
N MET A 5 -10.38 -15.98 -7.59
CA MET A 5 -9.08 -15.34 -7.81
C MET A 5 -9.06 -14.57 -9.12
N ALA A 6 -9.60 -15.15 -10.20
CA ALA A 6 -9.67 -14.48 -11.51
C ALA A 6 -10.47 -13.17 -11.45
N ALA A 7 -11.58 -13.14 -10.71
CA ALA A 7 -12.39 -11.94 -10.53
C ALA A 7 -11.64 -10.85 -9.74
N LEU A 8 -10.87 -11.21 -8.71
CA LEU A 8 -10.04 -10.27 -7.96
C LEU A 8 -8.90 -9.69 -8.83
N GLU A 9 -8.23 -10.52 -9.63
CA GLU A 9 -7.19 -10.04 -10.56
C GLU A 9 -7.76 -9.10 -11.62
N ASP A 10 -8.97 -9.37 -12.11
CA ASP A 10 -9.66 -8.52 -13.06
C ASP A 10 -10.04 -7.16 -12.46
N ALA A 11 -10.58 -7.16 -11.24
CA ALA A 11 -10.88 -5.95 -10.49
C ALA A 11 -9.63 -5.18 -10.04
N TYR A 12 -8.48 -5.85 -9.90
CA TYR A 12 -7.19 -5.20 -9.67
C TYR A 12 -6.66 -4.52 -10.93
N ALA A 13 -6.83 -5.15 -12.10
CA ALA A 13 -6.32 -4.65 -13.38
C ALA A 13 -7.16 -3.49 -13.95
N ARG A 14 -8.44 -3.41 -13.58
CA ARG A 14 -9.37 -2.42 -14.14
C ARG A 14 -9.83 -1.43 -13.06
N PRO A 15 -9.66 -0.11 -13.27
CA PRO A 15 -10.27 0.86 -12.38
C PRO A 15 -11.81 0.72 -12.44
N PRO A 16 -12.51 0.98 -11.33
CA PRO A 16 -13.95 0.90 -11.29
C PRO A 16 -14.59 1.91 -12.23
N ALA A 17 -15.76 1.58 -12.75
CA ALA A 17 -16.55 2.50 -13.56
C ALA A 17 -17.32 3.48 -12.67
N GLY A 18 -17.28 4.77 -13.01
CA GLY A 18 -18.09 5.83 -12.40
C GLY A 18 -17.31 6.79 -11.50
N PRO A 19 -18.00 7.82 -10.95
CA PRO A 19 -17.38 8.83 -10.11
C PRO A 19 -16.75 8.22 -8.86
N SER A 20 -15.51 8.57 -8.58
CA SER A 20 -14.78 8.11 -7.40
C SER A 20 -13.93 9.20 -6.76
N ILE A 21 -13.55 8.98 -5.50
CA ILE A 21 -12.56 9.77 -4.80
C ILE A 21 -11.24 9.02 -4.91
N GLY A 22 -10.27 9.63 -5.62
CA GLY A 22 -8.92 9.11 -5.65
C GLY A 22 -8.25 9.30 -4.30
N TYR A 23 -7.40 8.37 -3.87
CA TYR A 23 -6.54 8.60 -2.73
C TYR A 23 -5.11 8.09 -2.90
N VAL A 24 -4.17 8.78 -2.25
CA VAL A 24 -2.74 8.45 -2.24
C VAL A 24 -2.25 8.38 -0.81
N GLY A 25 -1.49 7.33 -0.53
CA GLY A 25 -0.76 7.13 0.71
C GLY A 25 -1.49 6.27 1.73
N ALA A 26 -0.70 5.73 2.66
CA ALA A 26 -1.14 4.71 3.61
C ALA A 26 -2.01 5.24 4.77
N ASP A 27 -1.93 6.54 5.09
CA ASP A 27 -2.62 7.11 6.26
C ASP A 27 -3.97 7.74 5.95
N VAL A 28 -4.49 7.54 4.75
CA VAL A 28 -5.85 7.97 4.43
C VAL A 28 -6.84 7.06 5.16
N PRO A 29 -7.71 7.60 6.04
CA PRO A 29 -8.72 6.82 6.75
C PRO A 29 -9.87 6.44 5.82
N VAL A 30 -9.71 5.29 5.15
CA VAL A 30 -10.63 4.79 4.12
C VAL A 30 -12.01 4.43 4.68
N GLU A 31 -12.10 4.14 5.97
CA GLU A 31 -13.36 3.99 6.69
C GLU A 31 -14.18 5.27 6.60
N LEU A 32 -13.57 6.45 6.72
CA LEU A 32 -14.31 7.71 6.68
C LEU A 32 -14.82 8.02 5.28
N LEU A 33 -14.06 7.69 4.24
CA LEU A 33 -14.54 7.78 2.85
C LEU A 33 -15.76 6.87 2.64
N THR A 34 -15.68 5.64 3.15
CA THR A 34 -16.78 4.66 3.08
C THR A 34 -17.99 5.11 3.90
N ALA A 35 -17.77 5.66 5.09
CA ALA A 35 -18.81 6.18 5.99
C ALA A 35 -19.58 7.36 5.37
N ALA A 36 -18.92 8.12 4.49
CA ALA A 36 -19.53 9.19 3.70
C ALA A 36 -20.33 8.67 2.48
N GLY A 37 -20.27 7.35 2.22
CA GLY A 37 -20.85 6.71 1.04
C GLY A 37 -20.10 7.06 -0.25
N LEU A 38 -18.78 7.30 -0.16
CA LEU A 38 -17.92 7.59 -1.31
C LEU A 38 -17.22 6.31 -1.78
N HIS A 39 -17.08 6.16 -3.09
CA HIS A 39 -16.26 5.09 -3.67
C HIS A 39 -14.80 5.55 -3.70
N ALA A 40 -13.97 4.96 -2.83
CA ALA A 40 -12.56 5.29 -2.74
C ALA A 40 -11.72 4.44 -3.72
N LEU A 41 -10.91 5.09 -4.55
CA LEU A 41 -9.98 4.45 -5.47
C LEU A 41 -8.55 4.78 -5.05
N ARG A 42 -7.76 3.75 -4.69
CA ARG A 42 -6.33 3.96 -4.43
C ARG A 42 -5.62 4.24 -5.75
N LEU A 43 -4.99 5.40 -5.86
CA LEU A 43 -4.26 5.77 -7.08
C LEU A 43 -2.90 5.08 -7.08
N THR A 44 -2.60 4.42 -8.20
CA THR A 44 -1.34 3.72 -8.45
C THR A 44 -0.63 4.32 -9.65
N GLY A 45 0.68 4.24 -9.70
CA GLY A 45 1.46 4.46 -10.90
C GLY A 45 1.38 3.27 -11.85
N ASP A 46 2.03 3.41 -13.00
CA ASP A 46 2.25 2.36 -13.96
C ASP A 46 3.72 2.45 -14.43
N PRO A 47 4.57 1.46 -14.10
CA PRO A 47 5.95 1.43 -14.57
C PRO A 47 6.12 1.37 -16.08
N GLY A 48 5.13 0.83 -16.81
CA GLY A 48 5.11 0.77 -18.27
C GLY A 48 4.64 2.06 -18.92
N ALA A 49 3.90 2.91 -18.18
CA ALA A 49 3.50 4.23 -18.63
C ALA A 49 4.60 5.26 -18.34
N GLY A 50 4.96 6.05 -19.36
CA GLY A 50 5.94 7.12 -19.19
C GLY A 50 5.49 8.16 -18.15
N SER A 51 6.44 8.72 -17.40
CA SER A 51 6.18 9.70 -16.32
C SER A 51 6.47 11.15 -16.73
N ALA A 52 6.48 11.49 -18.02
CA ALA A 52 7.02 12.76 -18.53
C ALA A 52 6.40 14.02 -17.90
N GLN A 53 5.09 14.04 -17.67
CA GLN A 53 4.42 15.17 -17.01
C GLN A 53 4.78 15.24 -15.53
N GLY A 54 4.80 14.08 -14.85
CA GLY A 54 5.27 13.96 -13.47
C GLY A 54 6.71 14.45 -13.29
N ASP A 55 7.61 14.07 -14.21
CA ASP A 55 9.00 14.53 -14.22
C ASP A 55 9.09 16.05 -14.35
N ARG A 56 8.25 16.65 -15.19
CA ARG A 56 8.21 18.10 -15.42
C ARG A 56 7.81 18.86 -14.16
N TYR A 57 6.79 18.39 -13.45
CA TYR A 57 6.18 19.14 -12.33
C TYR A 57 6.78 18.80 -10.97
N LEU A 58 7.15 17.54 -10.73
CA LEU A 58 7.74 17.10 -9.45
C LEU A 58 9.27 17.06 -9.48
N GLY A 59 9.87 17.01 -10.67
CA GLY A 59 11.30 16.80 -10.83
C GLY A 59 11.72 15.34 -10.60
N ARG A 60 12.85 14.94 -11.19
CA ARG A 60 13.34 13.53 -11.16
C ARG A 60 13.87 13.04 -9.81
N GLY A 61 14.04 13.94 -8.84
CA GLY A 61 14.45 13.62 -7.47
C GLY A 61 13.29 13.21 -6.55
N VAL A 62 12.07 13.07 -7.07
CA VAL A 62 10.91 12.51 -6.35
C VAL A 62 10.70 11.07 -6.79
N ASP A 63 10.25 10.21 -5.86
CA ASP A 63 9.95 8.80 -6.13
C ASP A 63 9.15 8.63 -7.44
N PRO A 64 9.61 7.77 -8.37
CA PRO A 64 8.95 7.47 -9.64
C PRO A 64 7.45 7.14 -9.56
N MET A 65 6.99 6.49 -8.49
CA MET A 65 5.59 6.16 -8.25
C MET A 65 4.75 7.44 -8.19
N ALA A 66 5.15 8.42 -7.39
CA ALA A 66 4.43 9.70 -7.28
C ALA A 66 4.43 10.48 -8.62
N ARG A 67 5.54 10.42 -9.37
CA ARG A 67 5.64 11.00 -10.73
C ARG A 67 4.72 10.30 -11.73
N SER A 68 4.62 8.98 -11.64
CA SER A 68 3.73 8.20 -12.48
C SER A 68 2.26 8.50 -12.14
N ILE A 69 1.89 8.54 -10.86
CA ILE A 69 0.54 8.94 -10.41
C ILE A 69 0.16 10.33 -10.93
N LEU A 70 1.05 11.32 -10.84
CA LEU A 70 0.77 12.67 -11.37
C LEU A 70 0.56 12.65 -12.89
N SER A 71 1.41 11.94 -13.63
CA SER A 71 1.25 11.79 -15.09
C SER A 71 -0.09 11.16 -15.45
N ARG A 72 -0.48 10.11 -14.72
CA ARG A 72 -1.75 9.40 -14.91
C ARG A 72 -2.96 10.25 -14.56
N LEU A 73 -2.88 11.09 -13.53
CA LEU A 73 -3.92 12.08 -13.21
C LEU A 73 -4.09 13.08 -14.36
N LEU A 74 -2.99 13.64 -14.86
CA LEU A 74 -3.01 14.63 -15.95
C LEU A 74 -3.47 14.05 -17.29
N SER A 75 -3.25 12.76 -17.54
CA SER A 75 -3.72 12.09 -18.74
C SER A 75 -5.15 11.54 -18.62
N GLY A 76 -5.83 11.73 -17.48
CA GLY A 76 -7.16 11.18 -17.24
C GLY A 76 -7.22 9.66 -17.10
N ALA A 77 -6.10 8.99 -16.79
CA ALA A 77 -6.01 7.53 -16.76
C ALA A 77 -6.81 6.86 -15.62
N PHE A 78 -7.30 7.65 -14.66
CA PHE A 78 -8.16 7.18 -13.57
C PHE A 78 -9.65 7.42 -13.82
N GLY A 79 -10.02 7.95 -15.00
CA GLY A 79 -11.39 8.33 -15.31
C GLY A 79 -11.84 9.56 -14.53
N ASP A 80 -13.15 9.64 -14.27
CA ASP A 80 -13.77 10.78 -13.59
C ASP A 80 -13.55 10.69 -12.08
N LEU A 81 -12.61 11.51 -11.60
CA LEU A 81 -12.35 11.70 -10.17
C LEU A 81 -12.95 13.03 -9.70
N ASP A 82 -13.83 12.98 -8.70
CA ASP A 82 -14.39 14.20 -8.11
C ASP A 82 -13.31 14.99 -7.36
N ARG A 83 -12.49 14.26 -6.59
CA ARG A 83 -11.45 14.79 -5.69
C ARG A 83 -10.33 13.77 -5.52
N VAL A 84 -9.18 14.24 -5.03
CA VAL A 84 -8.08 13.40 -4.58
C VAL A 84 -7.78 13.69 -3.11
N VAL A 85 -7.69 12.65 -2.29
CA VAL A 85 -7.24 12.73 -0.90
C VAL A 85 -5.81 12.22 -0.81
N VAL A 86 -4.90 13.01 -0.26
CA VAL A 86 -3.49 12.62 -0.11
C VAL A 86 -3.16 12.59 1.37
N SER A 87 -2.48 11.54 1.83
CA SER A 87 -1.89 11.53 3.17
C SER A 87 -0.45 12.00 3.18
N HIS A 88 0.01 12.47 4.34
CA HIS A 88 1.42 12.75 4.59
C HIS A 88 2.14 11.50 5.15
N ASP A 89 2.10 10.41 4.39
CA ASP A 89 2.75 9.15 4.76
C ASP A 89 4.24 9.10 4.37
N CYS A 90 4.60 9.85 3.34
CA CYS A 90 5.97 10.05 2.87
C CYS A 90 6.14 11.42 2.18
N GLU A 91 7.40 11.81 1.98
CA GLU A 91 7.75 13.06 1.30
C GLU A 91 7.22 13.12 -0.15
N ALA A 92 7.18 11.97 -0.85
CA ALA A 92 6.71 11.91 -2.23
C ALA A 92 5.20 12.20 -2.34
N SER A 93 4.38 11.64 -1.44
CA SER A 93 2.95 11.93 -1.34
C SER A 93 2.71 13.41 -1.02
N LEU A 94 3.47 13.97 -0.07
CA LEU A 94 3.31 15.39 0.28
C LEU A 94 3.68 16.33 -0.88
N ARG A 95 4.75 16.03 -1.62
CA ARG A 95 5.11 16.79 -2.84
C ARG A 95 4.06 16.65 -3.94
N LEU A 96 3.47 15.47 -4.10
CA LEU A 96 2.33 15.26 -5.01
C LEU A 96 1.15 16.16 -4.64
N PHE A 97 0.77 16.22 -3.36
CA PHE A 97 -0.30 17.11 -2.89
C PHE A 97 -0.03 18.58 -3.26
N TYR A 98 1.18 19.08 -3.00
CA TYR A 98 1.53 20.46 -3.35
C TYR A 98 1.50 20.70 -4.85
N ALA A 99 2.00 19.76 -5.67
CA ALA A 99 1.93 19.88 -7.12
C ALA A 99 0.48 19.95 -7.62
N LEU A 100 -0.41 19.08 -7.13
CA LEU A 100 -1.83 19.11 -7.50
C LEU A 100 -2.49 20.44 -7.13
N ARG A 101 -2.22 20.96 -5.93
CA ARG A 101 -2.76 22.24 -5.46
C ARG A 101 -2.28 23.41 -6.32
N GLU A 102 -0.98 23.46 -6.61
CA GLU A 102 -0.41 24.54 -7.41
C GLU A 102 -0.82 24.45 -8.88
N LEU A 103 -0.85 23.25 -9.48
CA LEU A 103 -1.33 23.04 -10.84
C LEU A 103 -2.75 23.55 -11.03
N ARG A 104 -3.66 23.25 -10.10
CA ARG A 104 -5.03 23.77 -10.16
C ARG A 104 -5.09 25.30 -10.04
N ARG A 105 -4.16 25.92 -9.31
CA ARG A 105 -4.08 27.38 -9.14
C ARG A 105 -3.51 28.08 -10.37
N VAL A 106 -2.44 27.55 -10.96
CA VAL A 106 -1.70 28.20 -12.06
C VAL A 106 -2.12 27.73 -13.45
N GLU A 107 -2.71 26.54 -13.55
CA GLU A 107 -3.18 25.92 -14.79
C GLU A 107 -4.61 25.35 -14.59
N PRO A 108 -5.65 26.20 -14.47
CA PRO A 108 -7.03 25.75 -14.19
C PRO A 108 -7.62 24.79 -15.24
N GLY A 109 -7.04 24.74 -16.46
CA GLY A 109 -7.42 23.82 -17.53
C GLY A 109 -6.70 22.46 -17.51
N SER A 110 -5.84 22.20 -16.51
CA SER A 110 -5.08 20.94 -16.38
C SER A 110 -5.95 19.71 -16.09
N GLY A 111 -7.22 19.91 -15.73
CA GLY A 111 -8.14 18.81 -15.44
C GLY A 111 -7.87 18.07 -14.12
N VAL A 112 -6.94 18.55 -13.29
CA VAL A 112 -6.62 17.89 -12.02
C VAL A 112 -7.76 18.07 -10.99
N PRO A 113 -8.17 16.98 -10.30
CA PRO A 113 -9.22 17.07 -9.27
C PRO A 113 -8.78 17.92 -8.07
N GLU A 114 -9.74 18.28 -7.22
CA GLU A 114 -9.43 19.05 -6.01
C GLU A 114 -8.70 18.15 -5.02
N ALA A 115 -7.52 18.58 -4.54
CA ALA A 115 -6.74 17.81 -3.58
C ALA A 115 -7.06 18.22 -2.14
N TYR A 116 -7.19 17.24 -1.24
CA TYR A 116 -7.30 17.44 0.21
C TYR A 116 -6.21 16.67 0.95
N LEU A 117 -5.55 17.30 1.91
CA LEU A 117 -4.48 16.69 2.70
C LEU A 117 -5.02 16.16 4.04
N VAL A 118 -4.84 14.86 4.26
CA VAL A 118 -5.00 14.23 5.59
C VAL A 118 -3.61 14.11 6.21
N ASP A 119 -3.36 14.91 7.23
CA ASP A 119 -2.05 14.96 7.89
C ASP A 119 -2.09 14.14 9.17
N VAL A 120 -1.45 12.96 9.14
CA VAL A 120 -1.27 12.05 10.27
C VAL A 120 0.20 12.07 10.66
N LEU A 121 0.47 12.17 11.96
CA LEU A 121 1.82 12.19 12.51
C LEU A 121 2.03 10.95 13.38
N HIS A 122 3.26 10.41 13.41
CA HIS A 122 3.55 9.11 14.00
C HIS A 122 4.42 9.12 15.25
N LEU A 123 4.88 10.29 15.71
CA LEU A 123 5.66 10.36 16.95
C LEU A 123 4.86 9.80 18.13
N PRO A 124 5.43 8.92 18.98
CA PRO A 124 4.73 8.22 20.05
C PRO A 124 4.53 9.13 21.28
N HIS A 125 3.86 10.26 21.07
CA HIS A 125 3.61 11.26 22.11
C HIS A 125 2.12 11.59 22.19
N ARG A 126 1.65 11.86 23.41
CA ARG A 126 0.26 12.26 23.67
C ARG A 126 -0.15 13.52 22.89
N THR A 127 0.78 14.45 22.66
CA THR A 127 0.54 15.65 21.85
C THR A 127 0.26 15.29 20.39
N THR A 128 1.02 14.34 19.82
CA THR A 128 0.79 13.78 18.49
C THR A 128 -0.57 13.10 18.40
N ALA A 129 -0.91 12.23 19.36
CA ALA A 129 -2.22 11.55 19.38
C ALA A 129 -3.39 12.56 19.37
N ARG A 130 -3.30 13.63 20.18
CA ARG A 130 -4.31 14.71 20.19
C ARG A 130 -4.37 15.46 18.86
N TYR A 131 -3.23 15.70 18.22
CA TYR A 131 -3.17 16.31 16.89
C TYR A 131 -3.86 15.43 15.85
N VAL A 132 -3.47 14.15 15.75
CA VAL A 132 -4.05 13.19 14.81
C VAL A 132 -5.55 13.07 15.01
N ARG A 133 -6.01 12.92 16.25
CA ARG A 133 -7.45 12.86 16.55
C ARG A 133 -8.22 14.09 16.07
N ARG A 134 -7.63 15.29 16.20
CA ARG A 134 -8.22 16.52 15.67
C ARG A 134 -8.25 16.50 14.14
N ARG A 135 -7.16 16.12 13.47
CA ARG A 135 -7.09 16.04 12.00
C ARG A 135 -8.09 15.04 11.42
N ILE A 136 -8.27 13.90 12.06
CA ILE A 136 -9.29 12.89 11.71
C ILE A 136 -10.71 13.46 11.86
N GLY A 137 -10.97 14.22 12.93
CA GLY A 137 -12.25 14.93 13.10
C GLY A 137 -12.50 15.98 12.01
N GLU A 138 -11.51 16.82 11.70
CA GLU A 138 -11.62 17.83 10.64
C GLU A 138 -11.84 17.19 9.25
N PHE A 139 -11.26 16.01 9.01
CA PHE A 139 -11.51 15.26 7.78
C PHE A 139 -12.92 14.68 7.75
N ALA A 140 -13.41 14.11 8.86
CA ALA A 140 -14.79 13.64 8.97
C ALA A 140 -15.81 14.77 8.70
N ASP A 141 -15.60 15.94 9.31
CA ASP A 141 -16.44 17.13 9.08
C ASP A 141 -16.40 17.56 7.61
N ARG A 142 -15.22 17.50 6.98
CA ARG A 142 -15.05 17.83 5.56
C ARG A 142 -15.83 16.87 4.66
N LEU A 143 -15.81 15.58 4.94
CA LEU A 143 -16.54 14.56 4.18
C LEU A 143 -18.06 14.71 4.33
N ALA A 144 -18.54 15.00 5.54
CA ALA A 144 -19.93 15.31 5.77
C ALA A 144 -20.37 16.55 4.97
N ALA A 145 -19.52 17.58 4.90
CA ALA A 145 -19.78 18.78 4.10
C ALA A 145 -19.77 18.51 2.59
N TRP A 146 -18.87 17.64 2.09
CA TRP A 146 -18.82 17.27 0.67
C TRP A 146 -20.06 16.50 0.22
N THR A 147 -20.56 15.62 1.07
CA THR A 147 -21.66 14.72 0.73
C THR A 147 -23.04 15.22 1.16
N GLY A 148 -23.08 16.20 2.08
CA GLY A 148 -24.32 16.71 2.66
C GLY A 148 -25.04 15.69 3.55
N ARG A 149 -24.32 14.66 4.04
CA ARG A 149 -24.89 13.53 4.80
C ARG A 149 -24.06 13.26 6.08
N PRO A 150 -24.70 12.77 7.15
CA PRO A 150 -23.97 12.26 8.31
C PRO A 150 -23.16 11.01 7.93
N LEU A 151 -22.05 10.79 8.62
CA LEU A 151 -21.19 9.62 8.38
C LEU A 151 -21.70 8.39 9.12
N ASP A 152 -21.76 7.25 8.44
CA ASP A 152 -21.96 5.93 9.08
C ASP A 152 -20.61 5.32 9.48
N VAL A 153 -20.00 5.88 10.52
CA VAL A 153 -18.69 5.43 11.02
C VAL A 153 -18.76 3.97 11.49
N ALA A 154 -19.84 3.58 12.16
CA ALA A 154 -19.97 2.24 12.72
C ALA A 154 -20.08 1.17 11.63
N GLY A 155 -20.93 1.39 10.62
CA GLY A 155 -21.04 0.48 9.48
C GLY A 155 -19.74 0.37 8.70
N ALA A 156 -19.06 1.49 8.45
CA ALA A 156 -17.80 1.50 7.72
C ALA A 156 -16.67 0.77 8.48
N VAL A 157 -16.50 1.04 9.78
CA VAL A 157 -15.50 0.35 10.61
C VAL A 157 -15.76 -1.15 10.63
N ALA A 158 -17.02 -1.57 10.82
CA ALA A 158 -17.36 -2.99 10.81
C ALA A 158 -17.04 -3.68 9.47
N ALA A 159 -17.34 -3.02 8.34
CA ALA A 159 -17.07 -3.56 7.01
C ALA A 159 -15.56 -3.67 6.72
N HIS A 160 -14.77 -2.65 7.08
CA HIS A 160 -13.32 -2.65 6.88
C HIS A 160 -12.61 -3.63 7.82
N ASP A 161 -13.04 -3.76 9.07
CA ASP A 161 -12.50 -4.77 9.99
C ASP A 161 -12.81 -6.19 9.51
N GLU A 162 -13.98 -6.44 8.94
CA GLU A 162 -14.28 -7.71 8.29
C GLU A 162 -13.37 -7.97 7.08
N ARG A 163 -13.16 -6.95 6.22
CA ARG A 163 -12.18 -7.04 5.12
C ARG A 163 -10.80 -7.40 5.65
N ARG A 164 -10.30 -6.72 6.69
CA ARG A 164 -8.98 -6.98 7.30
C ARG A 164 -8.85 -8.43 7.79
N ARG A 165 -9.86 -8.95 8.52
CA ARG A 165 -9.88 -10.35 8.97
C ARG A 165 -9.81 -11.35 7.82
N LEU A 166 -10.59 -11.11 6.77
CA LEU A 166 -10.60 -11.98 5.59
C LEU A 166 -9.28 -11.90 4.83
N LEU A 167 -8.72 -10.71 4.66
CA LEU A 167 -7.45 -10.51 3.98
C LEU A 167 -6.30 -11.16 4.75
N ALA A 168 -6.33 -11.15 6.08
CA ALA A 168 -5.38 -11.90 6.91
C ALA A 168 -5.48 -13.41 6.64
N GLY A 169 -6.71 -13.94 6.50
CA GLY A 169 -6.91 -15.34 6.06
C GLY A 169 -6.36 -15.61 4.65
N VAL A 170 -6.51 -14.67 3.72
CA VAL A 170 -5.96 -14.79 2.36
C VAL A 170 -4.42 -14.72 2.37
N ALA A 171 -3.81 -13.90 3.24
CA ALA A 171 -2.36 -13.85 3.43
C ALA A 171 -1.81 -15.22 3.90
N GLU A 172 -2.55 -15.94 4.74
CA GLU A 172 -2.14 -17.29 5.17
C GLU A 172 -2.09 -18.31 4.01
N LEU A 173 -2.83 -18.10 2.91
CA LEU A 173 -2.79 -18.98 1.75
C LEU A 173 -1.42 -18.98 1.06
N ARG A 174 -0.75 -17.83 0.93
CA ARG A 174 0.63 -17.77 0.41
C ARG A 174 1.67 -18.19 1.43
N ARG A 175 1.35 -18.16 2.73
CA ARG A 175 2.23 -18.63 3.81
C ARG A 175 2.16 -20.14 4.02
N ALA A 176 1.14 -20.82 3.50
CA ALA A 176 1.06 -22.28 3.50
C ALA A 176 2.32 -22.93 2.89
N VAL A 177 2.57 -24.20 3.25
CA VAL A 177 3.69 -24.99 2.73
C VAL A 177 3.15 -26.30 2.16
N PRO A 178 3.10 -26.47 0.84
CA PRO A 178 3.38 -25.48 -0.23
C PRO A 178 2.40 -24.30 -0.25
N ALA A 179 2.80 -23.17 -0.85
CA ALA A 179 1.97 -21.98 -0.94
C ALA A 179 0.76 -22.23 -1.86
N ARG A 180 -0.38 -21.62 -1.57
CA ARG A 180 -1.63 -21.72 -2.36
C ARG A 180 -1.97 -20.46 -3.14
N LEU A 181 -1.27 -19.37 -2.84
CA LEU A 181 -1.23 -18.16 -3.64
C LEU A 181 0.22 -17.75 -3.83
N THR A 182 0.50 -17.08 -4.94
CA THR A 182 1.73 -16.30 -5.08
C THR A 182 1.57 -14.93 -4.41
N GLY A 183 2.66 -14.21 -4.15
CA GLY A 183 2.61 -12.83 -3.67
C GLY A 183 1.94 -11.89 -4.67
N ARG A 184 2.13 -12.10 -5.98
CA ARG A 184 1.40 -11.36 -7.02
C ARG A 184 -0.12 -11.50 -6.88
N GLN A 185 -0.59 -12.72 -6.66
CA GLN A 185 -2.01 -12.99 -6.47
C GLN A 185 -2.53 -12.38 -5.17
N PHE A 186 -1.74 -12.41 -4.09
CA PHE A 186 -2.09 -11.71 -2.87
C PHE A 186 -2.19 -10.20 -3.08
N LEU A 187 -1.23 -9.57 -3.77
CA LEU A 187 -1.27 -8.14 -4.09
C LEU A 187 -2.53 -7.77 -4.88
N ALA A 188 -2.91 -8.60 -5.87
CA ALA A 188 -4.16 -8.42 -6.61
C ALA A 188 -5.40 -8.58 -5.72
N ALA A 189 -5.42 -9.60 -4.85
CA ALA A 189 -6.51 -9.80 -3.91
C ALA A 189 -6.63 -8.66 -2.89
N ALA A 190 -5.52 -8.12 -2.40
CA ALA A 190 -5.48 -7.01 -1.45
C ALA A 190 -5.86 -5.66 -2.08
N GLY A 191 -5.44 -5.44 -3.33
CA GLY A 191 -5.59 -4.19 -4.06
C GLY A 191 -6.75 -4.13 -5.05
N ALA A 192 -7.61 -5.16 -5.13
CA ALA A 192 -8.77 -5.17 -6.01
C ALA A 192 -9.62 -3.91 -5.81
N ALA A 193 -9.88 -3.16 -6.88
CA ALA A 193 -10.52 -1.85 -6.82
C ALA A 193 -12.06 -1.97 -6.74
N LEU A 194 -12.52 -2.52 -5.61
CA LEU A 194 -13.92 -2.82 -5.32
C LEU A 194 -14.41 -2.02 -4.10
N PRO A 195 -15.70 -1.65 -4.06
CA PRO A 195 -16.34 -1.22 -2.81
C PRO A 195 -16.16 -2.28 -1.72
N VAL A 196 -16.00 -1.85 -0.46
CA VAL A 196 -15.61 -2.75 0.65
C VAL A 196 -16.54 -3.97 0.81
N ALA A 197 -17.85 -3.81 0.58
CA ALA A 197 -18.81 -4.91 0.67
C ALA A 197 -18.61 -5.97 -0.43
N GLU A 198 -18.33 -5.52 -1.66
CA GLU A 198 -18.01 -6.40 -2.79
C GLU A 198 -16.65 -7.07 -2.58
N HIS A 199 -15.68 -6.32 -2.04
CA HIS A 199 -14.36 -6.85 -1.71
C HIS A 199 -14.46 -7.96 -0.65
N VAL A 200 -15.22 -7.74 0.42
CA VAL A 200 -15.51 -8.74 1.47
C VAL A 200 -16.14 -9.99 0.85
N ALA A 201 -17.13 -9.85 -0.04
CA ALA A 201 -17.75 -10.99 -0.71
C ALA A 201 -16.75 -11.77 -1.58
N ALA A 202 -15.89 -11.07 -2.33
CA ALA A 202 -14.87 -11.68 -3.17
C ALA A 202 -13.80 -12.43 -2.36
N LEU A 203 -13.33 -11.85 -1.24
CA LEU A 203 -12.38 -12.49 -0.34
C LEU A 203 -12.97 -13.75 0.32
N ARG A 204 -14.25 -13.71 0.75
CA ARG A 204 -14.97 -14.89 1.26
C ARG A 204 -15.07 -15.99 0.20
N ALA A 205 -15.40 -15.62 -1.03
CA ALA A 205 -15.44 -16.58 -2.14
C ALA A 205 -14.06 -17.22 -2.31
N LEU A 206 -12.98 -16.44 -2.42
CA LEU A 206 -11.62 -16.95 -2.55
C LEU A 206 -11.25 -17.94 -1.43
N LEU A 207 -11.54 -17.60 -0.17
CA LEU A 207 -11.28 -18.48 0.98
C LEU A 207 -12.09 -19.78 0.91
N ALA A 208 -13.34 -19.74 0.43
CA ALA A 208 -14.14 -20.96 0.21
C ALA A 208 -13.58 -21.84 -0.92
N GLU A 209 -12.84 -21.26 -1.87
CA GLU A 209 -12.16 -22.00 -2.94
C GLU A 209 -10.73 -22.44 -2.58
N ALA A 210 -10.24 -22.12 -1.38
CA ALA A 210 -8.83 -22.29 -1.00
C ALA A 210 -8.30 -23.72 -1.24
N GLY A 211 -9.13 -24.75 -0.97
CA GLY A 211 -8.78 -26.15 -1.20
C GLY A 211 -8.58 -26.53 -2.66
N ARG A 212 -9.05 -25.73 -3.62
CA ARG A 212 -8.93 -25.93 -5.08
C ARG A 212 -7.82 -25.10 -5.74
N LEU A 213 -7.15 -24.23 -4.99
CA LEU A 213 -6.05 -23.41 -5.51
C LEU A 213 -4.84 -24.30 -5.87
N PRO A 214 -4.06 -23.97 -6.92
CA PRO A 214 -2.83 -24.71 -7.21
C PRO A 214 -1.80 -24.57 -6.07
N GLU A 215 -0.82 -25.48 -6.05
CA GLU A 215 0.36 -25.33 -5.20
C GLU A 215 1.43 -24.53 -5.93
N HIS A 216 2.10 -23.64 -5.20
CA HIS A 216 3.25 -22.87 -5.65
C HIS A 216 4.45 -23.22 -4.79
N ARG A 217 5.57 -23.53 -5.46
CA ARG A 217 6.85 -23.91 -4.85
C ARG A 217 7.91 -22.93 -5.29
N GLY A 218 8.87 -22.69 -4.41
CA GLY A 218 9.97 -21.77 -4.62
C GLY A 218 10.55 -21.34 -3.29
N ARG A 219 11.71 -20.70 -3.34
CA ARG A 219 12.33 -20.15 -2.12
C ARG A 219 11.45 -19.04 -1.56
N ARG A 220 11.15 -19.10 -0.27
CA ARG A 220 10.17 -18.23 0.39
C ARG A 220 10.79 -16.87 0.70
N VAL A 221 10.24 -15.80 0.14
CA VAL A 221 10.76 -14.43 0.27
C VAL A 221 9.86 -13.58 1.17
N PHE A 222 10.47 -12.87 2.12
CA PHE A 222 9.86 -11.71 2.75
C PHE A 222 10.39 -10.44 2.06
N LEU A 223 9.49 -9.62 1.53
CA LEU A 223 9.83 -8.40 0.79
C LEU A 223 9.65 -7.16 1.67
N SER A 224 10.69 -6.36 1.83
CA SER A 224 10.68 -5.16 2.65
C SER A 224 11.15 -3.95 1.85
N GLY A 225 10.69 -2.76 2.23
CA GLY A 225 11.23 -1.50 1.71
C GLY A 225 10.21 -0.65 0.95
N SER A 226 10.55 -0.17 -0.25
CA SER A 226 9.70 0.74 -1.01
C SER A 226 8.35 0.11 -1.38
N ASP A 227 7.31 0.93 -1.53
CA ASP A 227 5.96 0.46 -1.86
C ASP A 227 5.82 -0.16 -3.25
N HIS A 228 5.14 -1.29 -3.38
CA HIS A 228 4.85 -1.91 -4.67
C HIS A 228 3.37 -1.76 -5.04
N ASP A 229 3.08 -0.78 -5.87
CA ASP A 229 1.73 -0.44 -6.35
C ASP A 229 1.34 -1.15 -7.66
N SER A 230 2.25 -1.94 -8.22
CA SER A 230 2.05 -2.77 -9.42
C SER A 230 2.74 -4.14 -9.25
N PRO A 231 2.32 -5.16 -10.03
CA PRO A 231 2.81 -6.53 -9.83
C PRO A 231 4.21 -6.79 -10.41
N HIS A 232 4.80 -5.87 -11.17
CA HIS A 232 6.01 -6.13 -11.96
C HIS A 232 7.20 -6.68 -11.16
N VAL A 233 7.46 -6.13 -9.96
CA VAL A 233 8.56 -6.60 -9.10
C VAL A 233 8.25 -8.00 -8.56
N TYR A 234 7.00 -8.24 -8.16
CA TYR A 234 6.55 -9.55 -7.69
C TYR A 234 6.70 -10.59 -8.81
N GLU A 235 6.24 -10.27 -10.02
CA GLU A 235 6.35 -11.13 -11.20
C GLU A 235 7.81 -11.47 -11.53
N ALA A 236 8.71 -10.49 -11.48
CA ALA A 236 10.13 -10.71 -11.75
C ALA A 236 10.76 -11.65 -10.71
N ILE A 237 10.53 -11.41 -9.43
CA ILE A 237 11.08 -12.23 -8.33
C ILE A 237 10.52 -13.67 -8.39
N GLU A 238 9.22 -13.82 -8.60
CA GLU A 238 8.56 -15.13 -8.62
C GLU A 238 8.92 -15.94 -9.88
N ALA A 239 9.12 -15.28 -11.03
CA ALA A 239 9.64 -15.92 -12.23
C ALA A 239 11.07 -16.47 -12.05
N ASP A 240 11.84 -15.93 -11.09
CA ASP A 240 13.18 -16.42 -10.76
C ASP A 240 13.18 -17.69 -9.85
N GLY A 241 12.01 -18.23 -9.51
CA GLY A 241 11.88 -19.44 -8.69
C GLY A 241 11.66 -19.17 -7.20
N HIS A 242 11.18 -17.97 -6.87
CA HIS A 242 10.82 -17.56 -5.51
C HIS A 242 9.29 -17.52 -5.34
N VAL A 243 8.83 -17.46 -4.09
CA VAL A 243 7.43 -17.15 -3.76
C VAL A 243 7.44 -16.08 -2.67
N ILE A 244 6.76 -14.96 -2.88
CA ILE A 244 6.71 -13.88 -1.88
C ILE A 244 5.62 -14.20 -0.86
N VAL A 245 6.02 -14.48 0.38
CA VAL A 245 5.15 -15.02 1.45
C VAL A 245 4.81 -13.99 2.52
N GLY A 246 5.42 -12.81 2.46
CA GLY A 246 5.16 -11.69 3.36
C GLY A 246 5.75 -10.40 2.81
N GLU A 247 5.19 -9.27 3.23
CA GLU A 247 5.82 -7.96 3.02
C GLU A 247 5.50 -6.98 4.14
N ASP A 248 6.21 -5.84 4.20
CA ASP A 248 5.95 -4.76 5.16
C ASP A 248 5.57 -3.41 4.52
N HIS A 249 5.34 -3.40 3.20
CA HIS A 249 4.97 -2.20 2.45
C HIS A 249 3.44 -1.99 2.39
N SER A 250 3.00 -0.76 2.14
CA SER A 250 1.62 -0.32 2.41
C SER A 250 0.52 -0.89 1.50
N PHE A 251 0.90 -1.67 0.48
CA PHE A 251 -0.02 -2.32 -0.46
C PHE A 251 -0.23 -3.82 -0.15
N GLY A 252 0.51 -4.35 0.84
CA GLY A 252 0.50 -5.77 1.20
C GLY A 252 -0.10 -6.05 2.58
N ASP A 253 0.59 -6.89 3.35
CA ASP A 253 0.20 -7.37 4.69
C ASP A 253 -0.30 -6.27 5.63
N PRO A 254 0.29 -5.05 5.69
CA PRO A 254 -0.24 -3.98 6.53
C PRO A 254 -1.72 -3.65 6.31
N LEU A 255 -2.28 -3.92 5.12
CA LEU A 255 -3.72 -3.77 4.83
C LEU A 255 -4.62 -4.81 5.53
N ALA A 256 -4.03 -5.89 6.05
CA ALA A 256 -4.70 -6.96 6.80
C ALA A 256 -4.39 -6.91 8.30
N GLU A 257 -3.35 -6.17 8.68
CA GLU A 257 -2.92 -6.03 10.07
C GLU A 257 -3.85 -5.10 10.85
N ARG A 258 -4.05 -5.42 12.13
CA ARG A 258 -4.73 -4.61 13.16
C ARG A 258 -6.14 -4.12 12.81
N LEU A 259 -7.10 -4.50 13.64
CA LEU A 259 -8.48 -3.98 13.53
C LEU A 259 -8.56 -2.56 14.10
N VAL A 260 -9.50 -1.76 13.60
CA VAL A 260 -9.90 -0.50 14.26
C VAL A 260 -10.62 -0.82 15.57
N GLY A 261 -11.48 -1.83 15.57
CA GLY A 261 -12.17 -2.32 16.76
C GLY A 261 -13.37 -1.45 17.12
N ALA A 262 -13.16 -0.40 17.91
CA ALA A 262 -14.27 0.46 18.35
C ALA A 262 -14.78 1.36 17.20
N PRO A 263 -16.11 1.49 17.03
CA PRO A 263 -16.70 2.20 15.88
C PRO A 263 -16.75 3.73 16.09
N ASP A 264 -15.64 4.36 16.45
CA ASP A 264 -15.56 5.79 16.72
C ASP A 264 -14.31 6.45 16.12
N LEU A 265 -14.30 7.79 16.11
CA LEU A 265 -13.19 8.57 15.57
C LEU A 265 -11.91 8.48 16.40
N ASP A 266 -12.00 8.13 17.69
CA ASP A 266 -10.85 7.96 18.56
C ASP A 266 -10.08 6.70 18.18
N ALA A 267 -10.78 5.58 17.97
CA ALA A 267 -10.20 4.33 17.51
C ALA A 267 -9.65 4.41 16.08
N ILE A 268 -10.33 5.13 15.17
CA ILE A 268 -9.78 5.39 13.83
C ILE A 268 -8.48 6.21 13.95
N ALA A 269 -8.47 7.27 14.76
CA ALA A 269 -7.28 8.09 14.94
C ALA A 269 -6.11 7.30 15.54
N GLU A 270 -6.37 6.45 16.54
CA GLU A 270 -5.38 5.56 17.13
C GLU A 270 -4.86 4.54 16.12
N HIS A 271 -5.75 3.91 15.35
CA HIS A 271 -5.40 2.95 14.29
C HIS A 271 -4.35 3.51 13.31
N TYR A 272 -4.57 4.73 12.82
CA TYR A 272 -3.66 5.36 11.87
C TYR A 272 -2.43 5.99 12.54
N HIS A 273 -2.54 6.52 13.76
CA HIS A 273 -1.38 7.05 14.51
C HIS A 273 -0.34 5.95 14.73
N GLU A 274 -0.79 4.79 15.16
CA GLU A 274 0.05 3.65 15.54
C GLU A 274 0.25 2.62 14.42
N TYR A 275 -0.05 2.99 13.18
CA TYR A 275 0.19 2.15 12.02
C TYR A 275 1.69 1.81 11.89
N GLY A 276 1.97 0.59 11.43
CA GLY A 276 3.23 -0.15 11.63
C GLY A 276 4.54 0.56 11.23
N PRO A 277 5.69 -0.02 11.62
CA PRO A 277 6.98 0.63 11.44
C PRO A 277 7.38 0.62 9.95
N THR A 278 7.18 1.76 9.29
CA THR A 278 7.70 2.03 7.95
C THR A 278 8.95 2.93 8.03
N ALA A 279 9.72 3.00 6.94
CA ALA A 279 10.98 3.76 6.89
C ALA A 279 10.80 5.24 7.27
N HIS A 280 9.61 5.81 7.01
CA HIS A 280 9.31 7.22 7.29
C HIS A 280 8.89 7.50 8.74
N ARG A 281 8.65 6.46 9.55
CA ARG A 281 7.93 6.59 10.84
C ARG A 281 8.64 5.94 12.01
N ALA A 282 9.46 4.94 11.72
CA ALA A 282 10.13 4.13 12.73
C ALA A 282 11.64 4.28 12.63
N THR A 283 12.31 4.02 13.75
CA THR A 283 13.76 3.91 13.80
C THR A 283 14.24 2.64 13.09
N ALA A 284 15.49 2.63 12.64
CA ALA A 284 16.12 1.44 12.06
C ALA A 284 16.08 0.23 13.00
N ALA A 285 16.14 0.45 14.32
CA ALA A 285 16.04 -0.62 15.32
C ALA A 285 14.62 -1.22 15.38
N GLU A 286 13.57 -0.39 15.34
CA GLU A 286 12.18 -0.86 15.29
C GLU A 286 11.89 -1.59 13.98
N ARG A 287 12.39 -1.07 12.85
CA ARG A 287 12.33 -1.75 11.54
C ARG A 287 13.02 -3.10 11.56
N ALA A 288 14.21 -3.19 12.18
CA ALA A 288 14.94 -4.43 12.32
C ALA A 288 14.20 -5.47 13.17
N ALA A 289 13.63 -5.04 14.32
CA ALA A 289 12.83 -5.91 15.17
C ALA A 289 11.57 -6.41 14.44
N HIS A 290 10.88 -5.52 13.71
CA HIS A 290 9.73 -5.89 12.90
C HIS A 290 10.10 -6.89 11.81
N ALA A 291 11.17 -6.63 11.05
CA ALA A 291 11.65 -7.51 9.99
C ALA A 291 11.95 -8.92 10.51
N ALA A 292 12.67 -9.04 11.64
CA ALA A 292 12.99 -10.33 12.26
C ALA A 292 11.74 -11.11 12.67
N MET A 293 10.78 -10.43 13.32
CA MET A 293 9.50 -11.02 13.70
C MET A 293 8.68 -11.46 12.48
N ALA A 294 8.55 -10.58 11.48
CA ALA A 294 7.72 -10.81 10.30
C ALA A 294 8.30 -11.92 9.41
N ALA A 295 9.61 -11.94 9.19
CA ALA A 295 10.29 -13.01 8.45
C ALA A 295 10.08 -14.40 9.11
N ARG A 296 10.20 -14.48 10.44
CA ARG A 296 9.93 -15.71 11.19
C ARG A 296 8.45 -16.13 11.10
N ARG A 297 7.53 -15.19 11.29
CA ARG A 297 6.08 -15.41 11.18
C ARG A 297 5.69 -15.97 9.81
N CYS A 298 6.25 -15.41 8.75
CA CYS A 298 5.99 -15.82 7.37
C CYS A 298 6.79 -17.06 6.95
N ARG A 299 7.68 -17.59 7.81
CA ARG A 299 8.61 -18.69 7.49
C ARG A 299 9.41 -18.39 6.23
N ALA A 300 9.93 -17.17 6.13
CA ALA A 300 10.77 -16.77 5.00
C ALA A 300 12.14 -17.43 5.09
N GLU A 301 12.71 -17.73 3.93
CA GLU A 301 14.03 -18.34 3.72
C GLU A 301 15.02 -17.33 3.10
N LEU A 302 14.50 -16.19 2.67
CA LEU A 302 15.24 -15.05 2.14
C LEU A 302 14.50 -13.77 2.52
N PHE A 303 15.24 -12.79 3.03
CA PHE A 303 14.77 -11.43 3.19
C PHE A 303 15.28 -10.58 2.03
N VAL A 304 14.39 -9.85 1.37
CA VAL A 304 14.75 -8.94 0.27
C VAL A 304 14.36 -7.53 0.68
N ALA A 305 15.35 -6.68 0.94
CA ALA A 305 15.16 -5.24 1.05
C ALA A 305 15.21 -4.62 -0.35
N TYR A 306 14.15 -3.94 -0.75
CA TYR A 306 14.02 -3.26 -2.02
C TYR A 306 14.02 -1.75 -1.80
N ALA A 307 14.96 -1.04 -2.42
CA ALA A 307 14.99 0.42 -2.44
C ALA A 307 14.85 0.91 -3.88
N ARG A 308 13.76 1.62 -4.17
CA ARG A 308 13.56 2.26 -5.47
C ARG A 308 14.48 3.47 -5.60
N ALA A 309 14.93 3.78 -6.82
CA ALA A 309 15.62 5.03 -7.07
C ALA A 309 14.76 6.23 -6.64
N ALA A 310 15.35 7.14 -5.85
CA ALA A 310 14.70 8.30 -5.21
C ALA A 310 13.73 7.96 -4.06
N ASP A 311 13.85 6.76 -3.48
CA ASP A 311 13.33 6.38 -2.17
C ASP A 311 14.45 5.68 -1.37
N ASP A 312 15.34 6.48 -0.79
CA ASP A 312 16.61 6.00 -0.21
C ASP A 312 16.44 5.45 1.21
N ALA A 313 15.33 5.78 1.90
CA ALA A 313 15.14 5.45 3.31
C ALA A 313 15.19 3.93 3.60
N PRO A 314 14.57 3.04 2.78
CA PRO A 314 14.69 1.60 2.96
C PRO A 314 16.14 1.07 2.98
N ALA A 315 17.05 1.67 2.20
CA ALA A 315 18.43 1.22 2.15
C ALA A 315 19.19 1.51 3.45
N TRP A 316 18.81 2.57 4.18
CA TRP A 316 19.42 2.93 5.46
C TRP A 316 19.08 1.93 6.58
N ASP A 317 17.89 1.32 6.52
CA ASP A 317 17.44 0.32 7.50
C ASP A 317 18.13 -1.04 7.32
N PHE A 318 18.63 -1.33 6.11
CA PHE A 318 19.07 -2.68 5.73
C PHE A 318 20.17 -3.25 6.63
N ALA A 319 21.15 -2.44 7.05
CA ALA A 319 22.24 -2.92 7.90
C ALA A 319 21.72 -3.43 9.25
N ALA A 320 20.78 -2.71 9.87
CA ALA A 320 20.16 -3.10 11.13
C ALA A 320 19.23 -4.31 10.93
N GLN A 321 18.42 -4.33 9.87
CA GLN A 321 17.56 -5.46 9.53
C GLN A 321 18.36 -6.75 9.33
N ARG A 322 19.42 -6.70 8.51
CA ARG A 322 20.34 -7.83 8.27
C ARG A 322 20.93 -8.36 9.57
N ALA A 323 21.35 -7.48 10.48
CA ALA A 323 21.91 -7.89 11.76
C ALA A 323 20.90 -8.57 12.70
N ALA A 324 19.60 -8.32 12.53
CA ALA A 324 18.53 -8.89 13.35
C ALA A 324 17.92 -10.18 12.78
N LEU A 325 18.26 -10.56 11.55
CA LEU A 325 17.69 -11.71 10.83
C LEU A 325 18.58 -12.96 10.98
N ASP A 326 17.95 -14.12 11.14
CA ASP A 326 18.64 -15.43 11.15
C ASP A 326 18.65 -16.10 9.75
N ILE A 327 18.21 -15.37 8.72
CA ILE A 327 18.11 -15.84 7.34
C ILE A 327 18.94 -14.94 6.42
N PRO A 328 19.37 -15.42 5.24
CA PRO A 328 20.03 -14.57 4.26
C PRO A 328 19.19 -13.34 3.93
N ALA A 329 19.86 -12.19 3.78
CA ALA A 329 19.25 -10.92 3.46
C ALA A 329 19.97 -10.25 2.29
N VAL A 330 19.23 -9.81 1.28
CA VAL A 330 19.75 -9.16 0.08
C VAL A 330 19.14 -7.75 -0.04
N LEU A 331 19.97 -6.78 -0.40
CA LEU A 331 19.53 -5.42 -0.75
C LEU A 331 19.53 -5.26 -2.27
N LEU A 332 18.36 -4.97 -2.82
CA LEU A 332 18.17 -4.47 -4.17
C LEU A 332 18.16 -2.94 -4.10
N ASP A 333 19.32 -2.33 -4.25
CA ASP A 333 19.51 -0.87 -4.10
C ASP A 333 19.23 -0.11 -5.40
N ARG A 334 18.67 1.10 -5.30
CA ARG A 334 18.41 2.04 -6.41
C ARG A 334 17.76 1.40 -7.64
N GLN A 335 16.75 0.56 -7.40
CA GLN A 335 16.03 -0.15 -8.45
C GLN A 335 15.18 0.82 -9.28
N GLU A 336 15.14 0.61 -10.60
CA GLU A 336 14.21 1.33 -11.46
C GLU A 336 12.76 0.96 -11.12
N TYR A 337 11.83 1.87 -11.39
CA TYR A 337 10.42 1.64 -11.08
C TYR A 337 9.88 0.41 -11.82
N GLY A 338 9.34 -0.55 -11.06
CA GLY A 338 8.78 -1.79 -11.61
C GLY A 338 9.84 -2.81 -12.08
N ARG A 339 11.12 -2.62 -11.75
CA ARG A 339 12.21 -3.54 -12.11
C ARG A 339 12.86 -4.11 -10.86
N ALA A 340 13.38 -5.32 -10.96
CA ALA A 340 14.19 -5.94 -9.92
C ALA A 340 15.40 -6.63 -10.55
N ASP A 341 16.60 -6.35 -10.04
CA ASP A 341 17.81 -7.09 -10.38
C ASP A 341 17.80 -8.47 -9.71
N VAL A 342 17.08 -9.40 -10.32
CA VAL A 342 16.94 -10.78 -9.80
C VAL A 342 18.27 -11.53 -9.76
N ALA A 343 19.29 -11.12 -10.51
CA ALA A 343 20.61 -11.74 -10.44
C ALA A 343 21.28 -11.52 -9.08
N ALA A 344 20.95 -10.43 -8.38
CA ALA A 344 21.44 -10.17 -7.03
C ALA A 344 20.87 -11.15 -5.99
N LEU A 345 19.68 -11.73 -6.23
CA LEU A 345 19.04 -12.69 -5.32
C LEU A 345 19.80 -14.03 -5.24
N ARG A 346 20.58 -14.34 -6.27
CA ARG A 346 21.36 -15.58 -6.39
C ARG A 346 22.77 -15.47 -5.80
N LYS A 347 23.23 -14.26 -5.51
CA LYS A 347 24.52 -14.02 -4.88
C LYS A 347 24.34 -14.27 -3.38
N GLU A 348 24.72 -15.46 -2.92
CA GLU A 348 24.76 -15.79 -1.48
C GLU A 348 25.91 -15.09 -0.73
N ASP A 349 26.57 -14.10 -1.34
CA ASP A 349 27.74 -13.47 -0.75
C ASP A 349 27.35 -12.40 0.28
N PRO A 350 27.85 -12.49 1.53
CA PRO A 350 27.67 -11.45 2.52
C PRO A 350 28.35 -10.17 2.00
N CYS A 351 27.56 -9.10 1.80
CA CYS A 351 28.11 -7.77 1.55
C CYS A 351 29.15 -7.47 2.65
N PRO A 352 30.41 -7.13 2.30
CA PRO A 352 31.47 -6.98 3.28
C PRO A 352 31.08 -5.93 4.32
N ALA A 353 31.41 -6.24 5.58
CA ALA A 353 31.03 -5.50 6.78
C ALA A 353 31.45 -4.02 6.77
#